data_AF-A0A2R6G029-F1
#
_entry.id   AF-A0A2R6G029-F1
#
_cell.length_a   1.000
_cell.length_b   1.000
_cell.length_c   1.000
_cell.angle_alpha   90.00
_cell.angle_beta   90.00
_cell.angle_gamma   90.00
#
_symmetry.space_group_name_H-M   'P 1'
#
loop_
_entity.id
_entity.type
_entity.pdbx_description
1 polymer ?
#
loop_
_entity_poly.entity_id
_entity_poly.type
_entity_poly.pdbx_seq_one_letter_code
_entity_poly.pdbx_strand_id
1 'polypeptide(L)' 'SEAAVDVTADAVQVHGGAGYTTDHPVEQFYRDATVTTIYEGTTQIQKNVIADRLLN' A
#
# COMPACT_ATOMS: atom_id res chain seq x y z
N SER A 1 -1.33 0.67 -4.87
CA SER A 1 -1.96 1.97 -4.55
C SER A 1 -1.63 2.42 -3.14
N GLU A 2 -1.14 3.65 -2.95
CA GLU A 2 -0.76 4.22 -1.63
C GLU A 2 -1.88 4.10 -0.60
N ALA A 3 -3.12 4.44 -0.97
CA ALA A 3 -4.27 4.37 -0.07
C ALA A 3 -4.55 2.96 0.50
N ALA A 4 -4.27 1.89 -0.26
CA ALA A 4 -4.46 0.53 0.23
C ALA A 4 -3.41 0.17 1.29
N VAL A 5 -2.18 0.68 1.15
CA VAL A 5 -1.11 0.50 2.14
C VAL A 5 -1.47 1.26 3.41
N ASP A 6 -1.95 2.50 3.29
CA ASP A 6 -2.33 3.31 4.45
C ASP A 6 -3.47 2.66 5.27
N VAL A 7 -4.55 2.24 4.59
CA VAL A 7 -5.69 1.59 5.25
C VAL A 7 -5.29 0.27 5.92
N THR A 8 -4.44 -0.53 5.27
CA THR A 8 -3.99 -1.81 5.85
C THR A 8 -2.99 -1.59 6.98
N ALA A 9 -2.16 -0.56 6.93
CA ALA A 9 -1.28 -0.16 8.04
C ALA A 9 -2.09 0.27 9.27
N ASP A 10 -3.12 1.10 9.08
CA ASP A 10 -4.03 1.50 10.16
C ASP A 10 -4.74 0.28 10.76
N ALA A 11 -5.16 -0.67 9.92
CA ALA A 11 -5.78 -1.90 10.38
C ALA A 11 -4.82 -2.75 11.23
N VAL A 12 -3.55 -2.87 10.85
CA VAL A 12 -2.51 -3.54 11.67
C VAL A 12 -2.37 -2.83 13.01
N GLN A 13 -2.32 -1.49 13.02
CA GLN A 13 -2.17 -0.69 14.23
C GLN A 13 -3.36 -0.85 15.20
N VAL A 14 -4.58 -0.95 14.69
CA VAL A 14 -5.79 -1.22 15.50
C VAL A 14 -5.71 -2.58 16.21
N HIS A 15 -5.11 -3.58 15.59
CA HIS A 15 -4.91 -4.91 16.18
C HIS A 15 -3.69 -4.99 17.12
N GLY A 16 -2.90 -3.92 17.22
CA GLY A 16 -1.69 -3.88 18.04
C GLY A 16 -0.71 -5.00 17.70
N GLY A 17 -0.08 -5.61 18.72
CA GLY A 17 0.88 -6.69 18.51
C GLY A 17 0.31 -7.91 17.76
N ALA A 18 -0.99 -8.19 17.93
CA ALA A 18 -1.67 -9.29 17.23
C ALA A 18 -1.81 -9.02 15.72
N GLY A 19 -1.83 -7.75 15.30
CA GLY A 19 -1.88 -7.35 13.89
C GLY A 19 -0.65 -7.73 13.07
N TYR A 20 0.46 -8.06 13.74
CA TYR A 20 1.69 -8.54 13.10
C TYR A 20 1.84 -10.06 13.12
N THR A 21 0.92 -10.77 13.77
CA THR A 21 0.91 -12.23 13.85
C THR A 21 0.04 -12.82 12.75
N THR A 22 0.27 -14.08 12.42
CA THR A 22 -0.56 -14.82 11.44
C THR A 22 -1.93 -15.20 11.99
N ASP A 23 -2.25 -14.83 13.23
CA ASP A 23 -3.53 -15.12 13.87
C ASP A 23 -4.67 -14.27 13.27
N HIS A 24 -4.32 -13.14 12.64
CA HIS A 24 -5.26 -12.27 11.94
C HIS A 24 -4.79 -12.01 10.50
N PRO A 25 -5.71 -11.97 9.51
CA PRO A 25 -5.35 -11.80 8.09
C PRO A 25 -4.82 -10.40 7.75
N VAL A 26 -4.84 -9.46 8.71
CA VAL A 26 -4.48 -8.06 8.49
C VAL A 26 -3.02 -7.87 8.08
N GLU A 27 -2.12 -8.74 8.56
CA GLU A 27 -0.71 -8.73 8.13
C GLU A 27 -0.57 -9.09 6.65
N GLN A 28 -1.35 -10.08 6.19
CA GLN A 28 -1.34 -10.54 4.81
C GLN A 28 -1.84 -9.42 3.89
N PHE A 29 -2.93 -8.75 4.27
CA PHE A 29 -3.46 -7.62 3.51
C PHE A 29 -2.45 -6.48 3.40
N TYR A 30 -1.70 -6.18 4.46
CA TYR A 30 -0.64 -5.16 4.40
C TYR A 30 0.50 -5.56 3.45
N ARG A 31 0.93 -6.83 3.47
CA ARG A 31 1.93 -7.35 2.53
C ARG A 31 1.46 -7.27 1.08
N ASP A 32 0.25 -7.73 0.82
CA ASP A 32 -0.34 -7.74 -0.53
C ASP A 32 -0.53 -6.31 -1.05
N ALA A 33 -1.01 -5.40 -0.21
CA ALA A 33 -1.15 -3.99 -0.55
C ALA A 33 0.20 -3.34 -0.90
N THR A 34 1.28 -3.69 -0.20
CA THR A 34 2.62 -3.15 -0.47
C THR A 34 3.12 -3.54 -1.86
N VAL A 35 2.87 -4.78 -2.31
CA VAL A 35 3.28 -5.24 -3.65
C VAL A 35 2.65 -4.40 -4.76
N THR A 36 1.41 -3.94 -4.57
CA THR A 36 0.70 -3.08 -5.54
C THR A 36 1.35 -1.72 -5.76
N THR A 37 2.33 -1.32 -4.94
CA THR A 37 3.08 -0.06 -5.13
C THR A 37 4.20 -0.17 -6.17
N ILE A 38 4.54 -1.39 -6.60
CA ILE A 38 5.62 -1.67 -7.54
C ILE A 38 5.07 -2.31 -8.81
N TYR A 39 4.09 -3.21 -8.67
CA TYR A 39 3.67 -4.12 -9.73
C TYR A 39 3.13 -3.42 -11.00
N GLU A 40 2.28 -2.41 -10.86
CA GLU A 40 1.68 -1.66 -11.99
C GLU A 40 2.46 -0.39 -12.37
N GLY A 41 3.77 -0.41 -12.10
CA GLY A 41 4.63 0.76 -12.14
C GLY A 41 4.75 1.38 -10.75
N THR A 42 5.96 1.81 -10.42
CA THR A 42 6.20 2.42 -9.11
C THR A 42 5.37 3.68 -8.97
N THR A 43 4.91 3.97 -7.75
CA THR A 43 4.17 5.20 -7.44
C THR A 43 4.87 6.46 -7.98
N GLN A 44 6.20 6.51 -7.96
CA GLN A 44 6.97 7.65 -8.46
C GLN A 44 6.91 7.78 -9.99
N ILE A 45 6.96 6.66 -10.72
CA ILE A 45 6.80 6.67 -12.18
C ILE A 45 5.39 7.10 -12.55
N GLN A 46 4.37 6.63 -11.85
CA GLN A 46 2.98 7.08 -12.01
C GLN A 46 2.85 8.60 -11.80
N LYS A 47 3.46 9.14 -10.74
CA LYS A 47 3.49 10.60 -10.47
C LYS A 47 4.16 11.38 -11.59
N ASN A 48 5.29 10.89 -12.13
CA ASN A 48 5.97 11.52 -13.26
C ASN A 48 5.13 11.50 -14.55
N VAL A 49 4.46 10.38 -14.86
CA VAL A 49 3.58 10.27 -16.04
C VAL A 49 2.39 11.22 -15.92
N ILE A 50 1.81 11.37 -14.72
CA ILE A 50 0.73 12.34 -14.48
C ILE A 50 1.25 13.77 -14.66
N ALA A 51 2.43 14.10 -14.11
CA ALA A 51 3.03 15.42 -14.26
C ALA A 51 3.29 15.76 -15.73
N ASP A 52 3.84 14.81 -16.50
CA ASP A 52 4.08 14.97 -17.94
C ASP A 52 2.77 15.19 -18.72
N ARG A 53 1.69 14.47 -18.37
CA ARG A 53 0.36 14.68 -18.98
C ARG A 53 -0.31 16.01 -18.61
N LEU A 54 0.09 16.65 -17.52
CA LEU A 54 -0.46 17.94 -17.09
C LEU A 54 0.32 19.12 -17.65
N LEU A 55 1.59 18.92 -18.00
CA LEU A 55 2.50 19.97 -18.49
C LEU A 55 2.61 20.03 -20.01
N ASN A 56 2.13 18.99 -20.72
CA ASN A 56 2.00 18.96 -22.19
C ASN A 56 0.54 19.18 -22.61
#